data_AF-A0A349L2Q2-F1
#
_entry.id   AF-A0A349L2Q2-F1
#
_cell.length_a   1.000
_cell.length_b   1.000
_cell.length_c   1.000
_cell.angle_alpha   90.00
_cell.angle_beta   90.00
_cell.angle_gamma   90.00
#
_symmetry.space_group_name_H-M   'P 1'
#
loop_
_entity.id
_entity.type
_entity.pdbx_description
1 polymer ?
#
loop_
_entity_poly.entity_id
_entity_poly.type
_entity_poly.pdbx_seq_one_letter_code
_entity_poly.pdbx_strand_id
1 'polypeptide(L)' 'MGVALPLYPLQGYSLTFAAVGGAGIPSVSVTDPAKKIVYARLGGRLRVAGRVEIGNRDAAPEERRWHALAREARAL' A
#
# COMPACT_ATOMS: atom_id res chain seq x y z
N MET A 1 -13.62 26.01 26.23
CA MET A 1 -14.19 26.11 24.87
C MET A 1 -13.44 25.15 23.96
N GLY A 2 -14.15 24.36 23.14
CA GLY A 2 -13.54 23.40 22.22
C GLY A 2 -13.27 24.01 20.85
N VAL A 3 -12.12 23.70 20.26
CA VAL A 3 -11.76 24.09 18.89
C VAL A 3 -12.13 22.95 17.94
N ALA A 4 -12.91 23.25 16.91
CA ALA A 4 -13.16 22.31 15.83
C ALA A 4 -11.93 22.25 14.92
N LEU A 5 -11.25 21.11 14.88
CA LEU A 5 -10.12 20.86 13.98
C LEU A 5 -10.60 20.08 12.75
N PRO A 6 -10.17 20.43 11.53
CA PRO A 6 -10.56 19.75 10.30
C PRO A 6 -9.82 18.40 10.16
N LEU A 7 -10.15 17.45 11.03
CA LEU A 7 -9.56 16.11 11.03
C LEU A 7 -10.29 15.21 10.01
N TYR A 8 -9.53 14.57 9.13
CA TYR A 8 -10.02 13.62 8.15
C TYR A 8 -9.37 12.25 8.37
N PRO A 9 -10.15 11.15 8.39
CA PRO A 9 -9.59 9.81 8.47
C PRO A 9 -8.79 9.50 7.21
N LEU A 10 -7.67 8.80 7.41
CA LEU A 10 -6.84 8.25 6.35
C LEU A 10 -6.79 6.72 6.47
N GLN A 11 -7.17 6.02 5.42
CA GLN A 11 -7.13 4.56 5.37
C GLN A 11 -6.10 4.11 4.33
N GLY A 12 -4.98 3.56 4.81
CA GLY A 12 -3.90 3.04 3.98
C GLY A 12 -4.03 1.55 3.71
N TYR A 13 -3.67 1.11 2.52
CA TYR A 13 -3.62 -0.31 2.16
C TYR A 13 -2.18 -0.78 1.96
N SER A 14 -1.93 -2.00 2.43
CA SER A 14 -0.72 -2.75 2.09
C SER A 14 -1.09 -4.20 1.75
N LEU A 15 -0.42 -4.75 0.75
CA LEU A 15 -0.60 -6.13 0.32
C LEU A 15 0.71 -6.89 0.49
N THR A 16 0.63 -8.19 0.74
CA THR A 16 1.84 -8.99 0.98
C THR A 16 1.76 -10.30 0.24
N PHE A 17 2.77 -10.54 -0.58
CA PHE A 17 2.87 -11.68 -1.49
C PHE A 17 4.08 -12.54 -1.11
N ALA A 18 4.04 -13.81 -1.48
CA ALA A 18 5.25 -14.63 -1.46
C ALA A 18 6.24 -14.07 -2.49
N ALA A 19 7.48 -13.85 -2.08
CA ALA A 19 8.53 -13.40 -2.98
C ALA A 19 9.25 -14.63 -3.55
N VAL A 20 8.75 -15.15 -4.66
CA VAL A 20 9.44 -16.23 -5.40
C VAL A 20 10.64 -15.60 -6.09
N GLY A 21 11.85 -16.07 -5.78
CA GLY A 21 13.10 -15.44 -6.21
C GLY A 21 13.21 -15.37 -7.74
N GLY A 22 12.97 -14.17 -8.29
CA GLY A 22 13.15 -13.83 -9.69
C GLY A 22 13.82 -12.45 -9.81
N ALA A 23 14.40 -12.15 -10.98
CA ALA A 23 15.23 -10.97 -11.22
C ALA A 23 14.53 -9.60 -11.01
N GLY A 24 13.23 -9.57 -10.73
CA GLY A 24 12.44 -8.34 -10.54
C GLY A 24 12.12 -7.96 -9.09
N ILE A 25 12.36 -8.83 -8.09
CA ILE A 25 12.00 -8.54 -6.70
C ILE A 25 13.13 -7.78 -5.99
N PRO A 26 12.89 -6.55 -5.47
CA PRO A 26 13.87 -5.81 -4.71
C PRO A 26 14.41 -6.62 -3.51
N SER A 27 15.72 -6.54 -3.28
CA SER A 27 16.37 -7.10 -2.09
C SER A 27 16.25 -6.19 -0.87
N VAL A 28 16.00 -4.90 -1.11
CA VAL A 28 15.83 -3.85 -0.09
C VAL A 28 14.52 -3.10 -0.31
N SER A 29 14.15 -2.25 0.64
CA SER A 29 12.98 -1.36 0.45
C SER A 29 13.26 -0.35 -0.64
N VAL A 30 12.37 -0.25 -1.63
CA VAL A 30 12.45 0.68 -2.76
C VAL A 30 11.15 1.45 -2.87
N THR A 31 11.26 2.77 -3.01
CA THR A 31 10.12 3.64 -3.32
C THR A 31 10.14 3.95 -4.80
N ASP A 32 9.03 3.67 -5.49
CA ASP A 32 8.75 4.19 -6.82
C ASP A 32 8.01 5.53 -6.66
N PRO A 33 8.69 6.67 -6.86
CA PRO A 33 8.08 7.99 -6.67
C PRO A 33 7.05 8.32 -7.76
N ALA A 34 7.20 7.76 -8.97
CA ALA A 34 6.26 8.00 -10.06
C ALA A 34 4.91 7.35 -9.77
N LYS A 35 4.94 6.13 -9.20
CA LYS A 35 3.74 5.40 -8.78
C LYS A 35 3.29 5.73 -7.36
N LYS A 36 4.13 6.42 -6.57
CA LYS A 36 3.93 6.68 -5.12
C LYS A 36 3.75 5.38 -4.33
N ILE A 37 4.50 4.36 -4.69
CA ILE A 37 4.42 3.00 -4.11
C ILE A 37 5.75 2.63 -3.47
N VAL A 38 5.69 1.92 -2.35
CA VAL A 38 6.82 1.32 -1.67
C VAL A 38 6.74 -0.20 -1.82
N TYR A 39 7.86 -0.79 -2.23
CA TYR A 39 8.09 -2.22 -2.29
C TYR A 39 9.10 -2.60 -1.22
N ALA A 40 8.71 -3.43 -0.25
CA ALA A 40 9.54 -3.82 0.87
C ALA A 40 9.73 -5.34 0.90
N ARG A 41 10.99 -5.78 0.90
CA ARG A 41 11.36 -7.18 1.12
C ARG A 41 11.28 -7.51 2.61
N LEU A 42 10.48 -8.52 2.96
CA LEU A 42 10.28 -9.02 4.32
C LEU A 42 10.62 -10.51 4.36
N GLY A 43 11.92 -10.82 4.38
CA GLY A 43 12.40 -12.20 4.26
C GLY A 43 11.98 -12.83 2.93
N GLY A 44 11.20 -13.92 2.98
CA GLY A 44 10.64 -14.58 1.79
C GLY A 44 9.37 -13.92 1.21
N ARG A 45 9.04 -12.69 1.61
CA ARG A 45 7.80 -12.00 1.23
C ARG A 45 8.09 -10.62 0.66
N LEU A 46 7.19 -10.16 -0.22
CA LEU A 46 7.18 -8.81 -0.74
C LEU A 46 5.94 -8.09 -0.23
N ARG A 47 6.12 -6.94 0.41
CA ARG A 47 5.03 -6.04 0.80
C ARG A 47 4.99 -4.85 -0.15
N VAL A 48 3.79 -4.52 -0.63
CA VAL A 48 3.52 -3.37 -1.50
C VAL A 48 2.55 -2.45 -0.79
N ALA A 49 2.88 -1.17 -0.68
CA ALA A 49 2.08 -0.15 -0.02
C ALA A 49 2.14 1.17 -0.81
N GLY A 50 1.16 2.06 -0.65
CA GLY A 50 1.20 3.36 -1.34
C GLY A 50 -0.15 3.97 -1.68
N ARG A 51 -1.25 3.29 -1.36
CA ARG A 51 -2.59 3.78 -1.61
C ARG A 51 -3.26 4.18 -0.31
N VAL A 52 -3.83 5.38 -0.30
CA VAL A 52 -4.55 5.95 0.83
C VAL A 52 -5.90 6.49 0.37
N GLU A 53 -6.91 6.27 1.19
CA GLU A 53 -8.20 6.93 1.09
C GLU A 53 -8.32 8.04 2.10
N ILE A 54 -8.96 9.12 1.69
CA ILE A 54 -9.13 10.32 2.51
C ILE A 54 -10.62 10.53 2.74
N GLY A 55 -11.01 10.71 4.00
CA GLY A 55 -12.36 11.12 4.36
C GLY A 55 -13.39 9.98 4.48
N ASN A 56 -13.01 8.74 4.17
CA ASN A 56 -13.87 7.59 4.43
C ASN A 56 -13.98 7.34 5.95
N ARG A 57 -15.21 7.36 6.47
CA ARG A 57 -15.50 7.15 7.90
C ARG A 57 -15.83 5.69 8.24
N ASP A 58 -16.07 4.86 7.24
CA ASP A 58 -16.27 3.42 7.43
C ASP A 58 -14.92 2.71 7.43
N ALA A 59 -14.54 2.09 8.54
CA ALA A 59 -13.27 1.38 8.64
C ALA A 59 -13.28 0.01 7.92
N ALA A 60 -14.43 -0.43 7.40
CA ALA A 60 -14.54 -1.71 6.73
C ALA A 60 -13.58 -1.81 5.51
N PRO A 61 -12.82 -2.91 5.39
CA PRO A 61 -11.98 -3.13 4.22
C PRO A 61 -12.86 -3.45 3.00
N GLU A 62 -12.87 -2.56 2.01
CA GLU A 62 -13.58 -2.77 0.76
C GLU A 62 -12.63 -3.23 -0.36
N GLU A 63 -12.93 -4.38 -0.95
CA GLU A 63 -12.05 -5.09 -1.88
C GLU A 63 -11.67 -4.26 -3.12
N ARG A 64 -12.65 -3.55 -3.71
CA ARG A 64 -12.44 -2.66 -4.87
C ARG A 64 -11.29 -1.68 -4.66
N ARG A 65 -11.02 -1.29 -3.42
CA ARG A 65 -10.16 -0.16 -3.10
C ARG A 65 -8.67 -0.52 -3.06
N TRP A 66 -8.33 -1.78 -2.75
CA TRP A 66 -6.94 -2.25 -2.82
C TRP A 66 -6.59 -2.95 -4.15
N HIS A 67 -7.56 -3.29 -5.00
CA HIS A 67 -7.32 -3.98 -6.28
C HIS A 67 -6.26 -3.32 -7.16
N ALA A 68 -6.23 -1.99 -7.22
CA ALA A 68 -5.23 -1.29 -8.01
C ALA A 68 -3.81 -1.45 -7.46
N LEU A 69 -3.64 -1.56 -6.14
CA LEU A 69 -2.36 -1.89 -5.50
C LEU A 69 -1.94 -3.34 -5.82
N ALA A 70 -2.90 -4.26 -5.92
CA ALA A 70 -2.64 -5.64 -6.31
C ALA A 70 -2.17 -5.76 -7.77
N ARG A 71 -2.71 -4.95 -8.68
CA ARG A 71 -2.24 -4.90 -10.08
C ARG A 71 -0.79 -4.44 -10.17
N GLU A 72 -0.42 -3.40 -9.43
CA GLU A 72 0.96 -2.90 -9.42
C GLU A 72 1.94 -3.94 -8.87
N ALA A 73 1.55 -4.65 -7.80
CA ALA A 73 2.38 -5.72 -7.25
C ALA A 73 2.64 -6.88 -8.22
N ARG A 74 1.73 -7.14 -9.16
CA ARG A 74 1.85 -8.21 -10.18
C ARG A 74 2.65 -7.80 -11.41
N ALA A 75 2.96 -6.51 -11.56
CA ALA A 75 3.73 -5.99 -12.69
C ALA A 75 5.26 -6.00 -12.44
N LEU A 76 5.69 -6.44 -11.25
CA LEU A 76 7.07 -6.75 -10.90
C LEU A 76 7.41 -8.20 -11.27
#